data_AF-A0A432HTL6-F1
#
_entry.id   AF-A0A432HTL6-F1
#
_cell.length_a   1.000
_cell.length_b   1.000
_cell.length_c   1.000
_cell.angle_alpha   90.00
_cell.angle_beta   90.00
_cell.angle_gamma   90.00
#
_symmetry.space_group_name_H-M   'P 1'
#
loop_
_entity.id
_entity.type
_entity.pdbx_description
1 polymer ?
#
loop_
_entity_poly.entity_id
_entity_poly.type
_entity_poly.pdbx_seq_one_letter_code
_entity_poly.pdbx_strand_id
1 'polypeptide(L)'
;MYWTEQQASVIKRANVDGTSIETLVTSLGLPAGIALDGSGKIYWAEFGGNVIKRANLDGTIVETVITGLGGPVAFVLIGPSGVTPPDAGLKVVKTDAPNPVIAGTNLTYTLTVTNLSTTTAATNVQVKDKIPPGTTLVSSVATEGGSRSGTTDITCMFSSLGFGSSTTATIVVSVNSTTTRPLINVATTTADTMDL
;
A
#
# COMPACT_ATOMS: atom_id res chain seq x y z
N MET A 1 -16.53 -10.50 -4.66
CA MET A 1 -15.83 -11.51 -5.50
C MET A 1 -16.11 -11.23 -6.97
N TYR A 2 -15.12 -11.39 -7.85
CA TYR A 2 -15.25 -11.22 -9.30
C TYR A 2 -14.72 -12.47 -10.01
N TRP A 3 -15.36 -12.88 -11.10
CA TRP A 3 -14.89 -14.00 -11.91
C TRP A 3 -15.30 -13.84 -13.37
N THR A 4 -14.59 -14.57 -14.23
CA THR A 4 -14.90 -14.73 -15.65
C THR A 4 -15.67 -16.04 -15.85
N GLU A 5 -16.64 -16.03 -16.76
CA GLU A 5 -17.26 -17.25 -17.28
C GLU A 5 -16.95 -17.35 -18.77
N GLN A 6 -15.93 -18.15 -19.11
CA GLN A 6 -15.40 -18.24 -20.47
C GLN A 6 -16.46 -18.66 -21.49
N GLN A 7 -17.25 -19.67 -21.18
CA GLN A 7 -18.28 -20.18 -22.11
C GLN A 7 -19.45 -19.21 -22.27
N ALA A 8 -19.82 -18.50 -21.19
CA ALA A 8 -20.89 -17.50 -21.23
C ALA A 8 -20.40 -16.15 -21.78
N SER A 9 -19.08 -15.96 -21.96
CA SER A 9 -18.49 -14.72 -22.47
C SER A 9 -18.81 -13.50 -21.61
N VAL A 10 -18.75 -13.66 -20.28
CA VAL A 10 -19.09 -12.62 -19.30
C VAL A 10 -18.07 -12.49 -18.16
N ILE A 11 -18.07 -11.32 -17.53
CA ILE A 11 -17.54 -11.11 -16.18
C ILE A 11 -18.71 -10.91 -15.23
N LYS A 12 -18.66 -11.56 -14.07
CA LYS A 12 -19.65 -11.44 -13.00
C LYS A 12 -19.00 -11.02 -11.69
N ARG A 13 -19.84 -10.48 -10.80
CA ARG A 13 -19.50 -10.25 -9.39
C ARG A 13 -20.57 -10.80 -8.46
N ALA A 14 -20.17 -10.97 -7.20
CA ALA A 14 -21.03 -11.33 -6.08
C ALA A 14 -20.43 -10.79 -4.78
N ASN A 15 -21.23 -10.77 -3.72
CA ASN A 15 -20.73 -10.64 -2.36
C ASN A 15 -19.83 -11.85 -2.02
N VAL A 16 -18.95 -11.68 -1.02
CA VAL A 16 -18.00 -12.75 -0.63
C VAL A 16 -18.73 -13.97 -0.02
N ASP A 17 -19.92 -13.75 0.52
CA ASP A 17 -20.84 -14.80 0.99
C ASP A 17 -21.58 -15.55 -0.15
N GLY A 18 -21.33 -15.16 -1.41
CA GLY A 18 -21.95 -15.75 -2.60
C GLY A 18 -23.30 -15.15 -2.99
N THR A 19 -23.81 -14.16 -2.26
CA THR A 19 -25.08 -13.47 -2.59
C THR A 19 -24.88 -12.38 -3.65
N SER A 20 -25.99 -11.82 -4.15
CA SER A 20 -25.98 -10.65 -5.06
C SER A 20 -25.17 -10.86 -6.35
N ILE A 21 -25.34 -12.02 -6.99
CA ILE A 21 -24.68 -12.32 -8.27
C ILE A 21 -25.19 -11.37 -9.36
N GLU A 22 -24.26 -10.68 -10.03
CA GLU A 22 -24.54 -9.71 -11.09
C GLU A 22 -23.60 -9.94 -12.28
N THR A 23 -24.11 -9.75 -13.49
CA THR A 23 -23.29 -9.74 -14.73
C THR A 23 -22.87 -8.31 -15.04
N LEU A 24 -21.55 -8.07 -15.11
CA LEU A 24 -20.98 -6.73 -15.27
C LEU A 24 -20.61 -6.41 -16.71
N VAL A 25 -19.95 -7.35 -17.38
CA VAL A 25 -19.48 -7.16 -18.75
C VAL A 25 -19.88 -8.38 -19.57
N THR A 26 -20.34 -8.14 -20.80
CA THR A 26 -20.83 -9.17 -21.72
C THR A 26 -20.08 -9.10 -23.05
N SER A 27 -20.33 -10.10 -23.91
CA SER A 27 -19.77 -10.16 -25.27
C SER A 27 -18.24 -10.21 -25.30
N LEU A 28 -17.64 -10.92 -24.34
CA LEU A 28 -16.18 -11.03 -24.19
C LEU A 28 -15.56 -12.11 -25.09
N GLY A 29 -14.36 -11.86 -25.60
CA GLY A 29 -13.64 -12.79 -26.48
C GLY A 29 -12.89 -13.90 -25.73
N LEU A 30 -13.58 -14.95 -25.29
CA LEU A 30 -13.01 -16.05 -24.48
C LEU A 30 -12.25 -15.50 -23.25
N PRO A 31 -12.96 -14.88 -22.29
CA PRO A 31 -12.32 -14.28 -21.13
C PRO A 31 -11.68 -15.37 -20.26
N ALA A 32 -10.44 -15.11 -19.80
CA ALA A 32 -9.65 -16.03 -18.99
C ALA A 32 -9.34 -15.41 -17.62
N GLY A 33 -8.08 -15.25 -17.26
CA GLY A 33 -7.66 -14.66 -15.99
C GLY A 33 -8.20 -13.24 -15.79
N ILE A 34 -8.40 -12.88 -14.52
CA ILE A 34 -8.89 -11.58 -14.08
C ILE A 34 -8.07 -11.10 -12.89
N ALA A 35 -7.83 -9.80 -12.81
CA ALA A 35 -7.18 -9.15 -11.67
C ALA A 35 -7.81 -7.77 -11.42
N LEU A 36 -7.76 -7.31 -10.17
CA LEU A 36 -8.26 -6.00 -9.76
C LEU A 36 -7.10 -5.14 -9.29
N ASP A 37 -7.13 -3.84 -9.60
CA ASP A 37 -6.23 -2.88 -8.95
C ASP A 37 -6.89 -2.16 -7.78
N GLY A 38 -6.06 -1.61 -6.89
CA GLY A 38 -6.52 -0.85 -5.72
C GLY A 38 -7.14 0.51 -6.06
N SER A 39 -7.17 0.90 -7.34
CA SER A 39 -7.78 2.16 -7.81
C SER A 39 -9.21 1.97 -8.36
N GLY A 40 -9.76 0.76 -8.26
CA GLY A 40 -11.13 0.48 -8.68
C GLY A 40 -11.26 0.08 -10.15
N LYS A 41 -10.27 -0.65 -10.69
CA LYS A 41 -10.34 -1.22 -12.04
C LYS A 41 -10.30 -2.74 -12.02
N ILE A 42 -11.08 -3.35 -12.90
CA ILE A 42 -10.95 -4.76 -13.30
C ILE A 42 -10.10 -4.84 -14.56
N TYR A 43 -9.21 -5.81 -14.63
CA TYR A 43 -8.43 -6.19 -15.81
C TYR A 43 -8.73 -7.64 -16.12
N TRP A 44 -8.79 -8.01 -17.39
CA TRP A 44 -8.94 -9.40 -17.82
C TRP A 44 -8.20 -9.69 -19.12
N ALA A 45 -7.86 -10.95 -19.30
CA ALA A 45 -7.33 -11.47 -20.55
C ALA A 45 -8.48 -11.95 -21.43
N GLU A 46 -8.46 -11.58 -22.70
CA GLU A 46 -9.32 -12.18 -23.73
C GLU A 46 -8.47 -13.05 -24.65
N PHE A 47 -8.55 -14.37 -24.47
CA PHE A 47 -7.79 -15.33 -25.24
C PHE A 47 -8.12 -15.25 -26.72
N GLY A 48 -9.41 -15.14 -27.06
CA GLY A 48 -9.86 -15.08 -28.45
C GLY A 48 -9.48 -13.77 -29.16
N GLY A 49 -9.30 -12.71 -28.38
CA GLY A 49 -8.92 -11.39 -28.88
C GLY A 49 -7.42 -11.12 -28.85
N ASN A 50 -6.61 -11.96 -28.18
CA ASN A 50 -5.18 -11.73 -27.97
C ASN A 50 -4.87 -10.37 -27.32
N VAL A 51 -5.70 -9.97 -26.35
CA VAL A 51 -5.64 -8.67 -25.68
C VAL A 51 -5.75 -8.79 -24.16
N ILE A 52 -5.26 -7.77 -23.45
CA ILE A 52 -5.67 -7.45 -22.08
C ILE A 52 -6.58 -6.23 -22.14
N LYS A 53 -7.73 -6.31 -21.47
CA LYS A 53 -8.71 -5.23 -21.34
C LYS A 53 -8.87 -4.79 -19.89
N ARG A 54 -9.44 -3.60 -19.71
CA ARG A 54 -9.75 -2.99 -18.43
C ARG A 54 -11.14 -2.37 -18.43
N ALA A 55 -11.78 -2.30 -17.26
CA ALA A 55 -12.99 -1.53 -17.02
C ALA A 55 -13.05 -1.02 -15.57
N ASN A 56 -14.04 -0.19 -15.25
CA ASN A 56 -14.44 0.13 -13.87
C ASN A 56 -14.97 -1.12 -13.14
N LEU A 57 -14.98 -1.11 -11.79
CA LEU A 57 -15.53 -2.22 -10.99
C LEU A 57 -17.03 -2.50 -11.25
N ASP A 58 -17.77 -1.55 -11.81
CA ASP A 58 -19.16 -1.71 -12.24
C ASP A 58 -19.31 -2.23 -13.68
N GLY A 59 -18.20 -2.53 -14.36
CA GLY A 59 -18.18 -3.01 -15.75
C GLY A 59 -18.23 -1.91 -16.82
N THR A 60 -18.35 -0.63 -16.43
CA THR A 60 -18.37 0.49 -17.38
C THR A 60 -16.97 0.86 -17.88
N ILE A 61 -16.91 1.58 -19.00
CA ILE A 61 -15.65 2.09 -19.60
C ILE A 61 -14.68 0.94 -19.92
N VAL A 62 -15.08 0.06 -20.82
CA VAL A 62 -14.23 -1.03 -21.32
C VAL A 62 -13.18 -0.47 -22.30
N GLU A 63 -11.91 -0.71 -22.01
CA GLU A 63 -10.77 -0.28 -22.82
C GLU A 63 -9.84 -1.46 -23.11
N THR A 64 -9.23 -1.47 -24.30
CA THR A 64 -8.10 -2.36 -24.59
C THR A 64 -6.80 -1.72 -24.12
N VAL A 65 -6.04 -2.44 -23.30
CA VAL A 65 -4.79 -1.96 -22.69
C VAL A 65 -3.57 -2.52 -23.42
N ILE A 66 -3.60 -3.81 -23.80
CA ILE A 66 -2.49 -4.49 -24.46
C ILE A 66 -3.04 -5.27 -25.66
N THR A 67 -2.33 -5.24 -26.79
CA THR A 67 -2.66 -5.97 -28.02
C THR A 67 -1.49 -6.83 -28.50
N GLY A 68 -1.74 -7.73 -29.45
CA GLY A 68 -0.69 -8.53 -30.10
C GLY A 68 -0.13 -9.67 -29.24
N LEU A 69 -0.90 -10.15 -28.26
CA LEU A 69 -0.49 -11.27 -27.41
C LEU A 69 -0.70 -12.62 -28.11
N GLY A 70 -0.08 -13.67 -27.58
CA GLY A 70 -0.26 -15.05 -28.08
C GLY A 70 -1.08 -15.87 -27.09
N GLY A 71 -2.41 -15.73 -27.12
CA GLY A 71 -3.32 -16.50 -26.26
C GLY A 71 -3.13 -16.25 -24.77
N PRO A 72 -3.34 -15.01 -24.28
CA PRO A 72 -3.17 -14.70 -22.86
C PRO A 72 -4.18 -15.48 -22.00
N VAL A 73 -3.71 -16.14 -20.95
CA VAL A 73 -4.54 -16.94 -20.04
C VAL A 73 -4.54 -16.36 -18.63
N ALA A 74 -3.37 -16.20 -18.00
CA ALA A 74 -3.23 -15.68 -16.65
C ALA A 74 -2.25 -14.51 -16.63
N PHE A 75 -2.46 -13.58 -15.70
CA PHE A 75 -1.58 -12.46 -15.43
C PHE A 75 -1.77 -11.98 -14.00
N VAL A 76 -0.86 -11.13 -13.53
CA VAL A 76 -0.95 -10.45 -12.24
C VAL A 76 -0.71 -8.96 -12.48
N LEU A 77 -1.35 -8.13 -11.68
CA LEU A 77 -1.09 -6.69 -11.67
C LEU A 77 0.02 -6.41 -10.66
N ILE A 78 1.04 -5.70 -11.10
CA ILE A 78 2.11 -5.22 -10.24
C ILE A 78 1.92 -3.71 -10.16
N GLY A 79 1.32 -3.25 -9.05
CA GLY A 79 1.29 -1.82 -8.73
C GLY A 79 2.70 -1.29 -8.42
N PRO A 80 2.90 0.03 -8.36
CA PRO A 80 4.17 0.63 -7.92
C PRO A 80 4.58 0.26 -6.48
N SER A 81 3.74 -0.47 -5.74
CA SER A 81 4.10 -1.29 -4.58
C SER A 81 3.03 -2.37 -4.39
N GLY A 82 3.43 -3.62 -4.18
CA GLY A 82 2.49 -4.74 -4.03
C GLY A 82 1.59 -4.59 -2.80
N VAL A 83 0.34 -5.04 -2.95
CA VAL A 83 -0.66 -5.35 -1.91
C VAL A 83 -0.90 -4.31 -0.78
N THR A 84 -1.98 -3.53 -0.90
CA THR A 84 -2.81 -3.18 0.27
C THR A 84 -4.30 -3.29 -0.08
N PRO A 85 -5.09 -4.08 0.67
CA PRO A 85 -6.55 -4.11 0.56
C PRO A 85 -7.17 -2.73 0.83
N PRO A 86 -8.38 -2.45 0.31
CA PRO A 86 -9.14 -1.24 0.62
C PRO A 86 -9.69 -1.37 2.05
N ASP A 87 -8.90 -1.04 3.07
CA ASP A 87 -9.37 -0.19 4.19
C ASP A 87 -8.30 0.29 5.21
N ALA A 88 -6.99 0.16 4.93
CA ALA A 88 -5.94 0.89 5.66
C ALA A 88 -4.98 1.58 4.69
N GLY A 89 -5.43 2.69 4.10
CA GLY A 89 -4.56 3.60 3.35
C GLY A 89 -3.62 4.37 4.27
N LEU A 90 -2.80 3.70 5.07
CA LEU A 90 -1.77 4.39 5.84
C LEU A 90 -0.63 4.83 4.92
N LYS A 91 -0.29 6.11 4.98
CA LYS A 91 0.90 6.66 4.34
C LYS A 91 1.88 7.12 5.39
N VAL A 92 3.13 6.69 5.27
CA VAL A 92 4.25 7.23 6.04
C VAL A 92 5.14 8.10 5.16
N VAL A 93 5.44 9.30 5.63
CA VAL A 93 6.44 10.19 5.06
C VAL A 93 7.54 10.36 6.08
N LYS A 94 8.78 10.15 5.66
CA LYS A 94 9.96 10.33 6.50
C LYS A 94 10.83 11.45 5.95
N THR A 95 11.17 12.39 6.81
CA THR A 95 12.10 13.49 6.51
C THR A 95 13.24 13.49 7.51
N ASP A 96 14.36 14.12 7.14
CA ASP A 96 15.53 14.25 8.00
C ASP A 96 16.03 15.70 8.06
N ALA A 97 16.61 16.07 9.20
CA ALA A 97 17.28 17.35 9.41
C ALA A 97 18.40 17.23 10.47
N PRO A 98 19.52 17.96 10.32
CA PRO A 98 19.80 18.94 9.27
C PRO A 98 20.24 18.30 7.94
N ASN A 99 20.00 19.02 6.83
CA ASN A 99 20.48 18.66 5.49
C ASN A 99 21.32 19.83 4.92
N PRO A 100 22.63 19.67 4.64
CA PRO A 100 23.41 18.43 4.79
C PRO A 100 23.71 18.10 6.26
N VAL A 101 23.74 16.81 6.59
CA VAL A 101 24.15 16.33 7.91
C VAL A 101 25.67 16.23 8.00
N ILE A 102 26.25 16.67 9.13
CA ILE A 102 27.69 16.59 9.40
C ILE A 102 27.99 15.38 10.28
N ALA A 103 29.01 14.60 9.94
CA ALA A 103 29.45 13.47 10.77
C ALA A 103 29.84 13.94 12.18
N GLY A 104 29.48 13.18 13.21
CA GLY A 104 29.65 13.53 14.62
C GLY A 104 28.52 14.38 15.22
N THR A 105 27.51 14.76 14.43
CA THR A 105 26.34 15.54 14.90
C THR A 105 25.08 14.68 14.97
N ASN A 106 24.02 15.23 15.56
CA ASN A 106 22.72 14.56 15.61
C ASN A 106 21.94 14.81 14.32
N LEU A 107 21.31 13.75 13.82
CA LEU A 107 20.32 13.75 12.75
C LEU A 107 18.96 13.38 13.33
N THR A 108 17.96 14.20 13.06
CA THR A 108 16.58 13.94 13.48
C THR A 108 15.79 13.44 12.29
N TYR A 109 15.21 12.25 12.42
CA TYR A 109 14.21 11.74 11.50
C TYR A 109 12.81 12.03 12.04
N THR A 110 11.96 12.63 11.22
CA THR A 110 10.54 12.85 11.50
C THR A 110 9.71 11.95 10.59
N LEU A 111 8.96 11.04 11.19
CA LEU A 111 8.02 10.15 10.51
C LEU A 111 6.61 10.70 10.73
N THR A 112 5.93 11.09 9.67
CA THR A 112 4.51 11.48 9.69
C THR A 112 3.69 10.34 9.12
N VAL A 113 2.74 9.84 9.90
CA VAL A 113 1.82 8.79 9.47
C VAL A 113 0.43 9.38 9.33
N THR A 114 -0.16 9.21 8.16
CA THR A 114 -1.50 9.72 7.82
C THR A 114 -2.42 8.55 7.54
N ASN A 115 -3.60 8.56 8.16
CA ASN A 115 -4.70 7.71 7.76
C ASN A 115 -5.42 8.34 6.56
N LEU A 116 -5.22 7.78 5.37
CA LEU A 116 -5.85 8.28 4.14
C LEU A 116 -7.28 7.77 3.95
N SER A 117 -7.81 6.95 4.86
CA SER A 117 -9.25 6.64 4.83
C SER A 117 -10.06 7.91 5.03
N THR A 118 -11.17 8.01 4.31
CA THR A 118 -12.14 9.11 4.44
C THR A 118 -13.30 8.77 5.37
N THR A 119 -13.41 7.52 5.81
CA THR A 119 -14.57 7.00 6.53
C THR A 119 -14.21 6.20 7.78
N THR A 120 -13.02 5.63 7.84
CA THR A 120 -12.64 4.62 8.84
C THR A 120 -11.41 5.06 9.64
N ALA A 121 -11.47 4.95 10.97
CA ALA A 121 -10.29 5.13 11.82
C ALA A 121 -9.40 3.89 11.77
N ALA A 122 -8.09 4.07 11.71
CA ALA A 122 -7.13 2.98 11.81
C ALA A 122 -6.87 2.69 13.30
N THR A 123 -6.78 1.42 13.68
CA THR A 123 -6.45 1.02 15.06
C THR A 123 -5.15 0.22 15.08
N ASN A 124 -4.50 0.16 16.24
CA ASN A 124 -3.22 -0.55 16.42
C ASN A 124 -2.17 -0.16 15.36
N VAL A 125 -2.08 1.12 15.04
CA VAL A 125 -1.14 1.64 14.04
C VAL A 125 0.28 1.46 14.55
N GLN A 126 1.11 0.78 13.78
CA GLN A 126 2.52 0.53 14.06
C GLN A 126 3.38 1.21 13.00
N VAL A 127 4.39 1.94 13.44
CA VAL A 127 5.43 2.54 12.60
C VAL A 127 6.74 1.89 12.97
N LYS A 128 7.40 1.27 11.99
CA LYS A 128 8.64 0.52 12.17
C LYS A 128 9.77 1.15 11.40
N ASP A 129 10.91 1.34 12.05
CA ASP A 129 12.07 2.00 11.48
C ASP A 129 13.35 1.38 12.03
N LYS A 130 14.32 1.10 11.15
CA LYS A 130 15.60 0.52 11.56
C LYS A 130 16.66 1.62 11.61
N ILE A 131 17.37 1.71 12.74
CA ILE A 131 18.47 2.65 12.88
C ILE A 131 19.55 2.36 11.81
N PRO A 132 19.90 3.35 10.97
CA PRO A 132 20.86 3.15 9.89
C PRO A 132 22.26 2.79 10.40
N PRO A 133 22.99 1.91 9.69
CA PRO A 133 24.41 1.69 9.94
C PRO A 133 25.20 3.01 9.92
N GLY A 134 26.19 3.14 10.80
CA GLY A 134 26.95 4.39 10.95
C GLY A 134 26.29 5.43 11.86
N THR A 135 25.18 5.09 12.51
CA THR A 135 24.52 5.95 13.50
C THR A 135 24.22 5.21 14.80
N THR A 136 24.04 5.93 15.90
CA THR A 136 23.63 5.41 17.20
C THR A 136 22.37 6.12 17.68
N LEU A 137 21.39 5.39 18.20
CA LEU A 137 20.17 6.00 18.74
C LEU A 137 20.50 6.94 19.92
N VAL A 138 19.97 8.16 19.87
CA VAL A 138 20.00 9.13 20.97
C VAL A 138 18.65 9.13 21.67
N SER A 139 17.56 9.28 20.92
CA SER A 139 16.21 9.25 21.46
C SER A 139 15.18 8.86 20.41
N SER A 140 14.05 8.34 20.86
CA SER A 140 12.87 8.12 20.03
C SER A 140 11.62 8.44 20.83
N VAL A 141 10.67 9.12 20.19
CA VAL A 141 9.42 9.59 20.80
C VAL A 141 8.29 9.42 19.79
N ALA A 142 7.15 8.93 20.26
CA ALA A 142 5.88 8.94 19.53
C ALA A 142 5.00 10.05 20.12
N THR A 143 4.35 10.86 19.28
CA THR A 143 3.49 11.96 19.75
C THR A 143 2.12 11.45 20.23
N GLU A 144 1.33 12.34 20.84
CA GLU A 144 -0.09 12.11 21.14
C GLU A 144 -0.38 10.84 21.98
N GLY A 145 0.53 10.51 22.90
CA GLY A 145 0.38 9.35 23.78
C GLY A 145 0.73 8.01 23.12
N GLY A 146 1.33 8.04 21.92
CA GLY A 146 1.91 6.85 21.29
C GLY A 146 3.01 6.23 22.16
N SER A 147 3.11 4.90 22.11
CA SER A 147 4.17 4.15 22.81
C SER A 147 5.36 3.90 21.89
N ARG A 148 6.55 3.72 22.48
CA ARG A 148 7.77 3.40 21.73
C ARG A 148 8.52 2.23 22.36
N SER A 149 9.10 1.37 21.53
CA SER A 149 9.96 0.26 21.92
C SER A 149 11.13 0.07 20.95
N GLY A 150 12.13 -0.70 21.37
CA GLY A 150 13.32 -1.01 20.60
C GLY A 150 14.43 0.05 20.68
N THR A 151 15.63 -0.35 20.28
CA THR A 151 16.84 0.50 20.23
C THR A 151 17.52 0.47 18.86
N THR A 152 17.44 -0.67 18.15
CA THR A 152 17.94 -0.84 16.78
C THR A 152 16.79 -0.91 15.78
N ASP A 153 15.76 -1.69 16.09
CA ASP A 153 14.52 -1.78 15.33
C ASP A 153 13.43 -1.06 16.15
N ILE A 154 13.21 0.22 15.84
CA ILE A 154 12.27 1.08 16.53
C ILE A 154 10.85 0.72 16.10
N THR A 155 9.96 0.56 17.09
CA THR A 155 8.52 0.44 16.85
C THR A 155 7.80 1.52 17.65
N CYS A 156 7.04 2.36 16.95
CA CYS A 156 6.10 3.31 17.55
C CYS A 156 4.67 2.81 17.33
N MET A 157 3.86 2.78 18.38
CA MET A 157 2.46 2.34 18.31
C MET A 157 1.49 3.44 18.71
N PHE A 158 0.41 3.58 17.94
CA PHE A 158 -0.71 4.47 18.21
C PHE A 158 -1.99 3.62 18.26
N SER A 159 -2.74 3.74 19.35
CA SER A 159 -3.94 2.92 19.59
C SER A 159 -5.03 3.17 18.56
N SER A 160 -5.21 4.42 18.15
CA SER A 160 -6.15 4.83 17.12
C SER A 160 -5.65 6.06 16.38
N LEU A 161 -5.95 6.13 15.08
CA LEU A 161 -5.74 7.30 14.23
C LEU A 161 -7.01 7.54 13.42
N GLY A 162 -7.70 8.65 13.71
CA GLY A 162 -8.93 9.06 13.03
C GLY A 162 -8.77 9.16 11.50
N PHE A 163 -9.89 9.05 10.77
CA PHE A 163 -9.91 9.21 9.31
C PHE A 163 -9.38 10.59 8.91
N GLY A 164 -8.52 10.68 7.91
CA GLY A 164 -7.84 11.91 7.49
C GLY A 164 -6.82 12.49 8.48
N SER A 165 -6.69 11.93 9.69
CA SER A 165 -5.77 12.44 10.70
C SER A 165 -4.33 11.98 10.46
N SER A 166 -3.39 12.72 11.05
CA SER A 166 -1.98 12.36 11.06
C SER A 166 -1.41 12.39 12.47
N THR A 167 -0.40 11.56 12.71
CA THR A 167 0.42 11.59 13.94
C THR A 167 1.89 11.45 13.57
N THR A 168 2.79 11.69 14.53
CA THR A 168 4.23 11.74 14.26
C THR A 168 5.07 10.89 15.22
N ALA A 169 6.19 10.40 14.71
CA ALA A 169 7.25 9.82 15.51
C ALA A 169 8.58 10.49 15.15
N THR A 170 9.38 10.84 16.16
CA THR A 170 10.70 11.43 15.99
C THR A 170 11.77 10.48 16.47
N ILE A 171 12.80 10.26 15.66
CA ILE A 171 13.96 9.43 16.00
C ILE A 171 15.21 10.29 15.82
N VAL A 172 15.91 10.55 16.92
CA VAL A 172 17.20 11.26 16.91
C VAL A 172 18.32 10.23 16.97
N VAL A 173 19.23 10.31 16.01
CA VAL A 173 20.44 9.49 15.98
C VAL A 173 21.67 10.38 15.98
N SER A 174 22.75 9.91 16.60
CA SER A 174 24.08 10.50 16.47
C SER A 174 24.79 9.84 15.31
N VAL A 175 25.31 10.64 14.37
CA VAL A 175 26.06 10.14 13.21
C VAL A 175 27.51 9.91 13.62
N ASN A 176 28.04 8.70 13.40
CA ASN A 176 29.42 8.39 13.72
C ASN A 176 30.38 9.31 12.94
N SER A 177 31.42 9.82 13.58
CA SER A 177 32.42 10.71 12.98
C SER A 177 33.16 10.10 11.78
N THR A 178 33.16 8.77 11.68
CA THR A 178 33.78 8.00 10.57
C THR A 178 32.82 7.73 9.40
N THR A 179 31.58 8.20 9.47
CA THR A 179 30.58 7.99 8.40
C THR A 179 30.92 8.81 7.17
N THR A 180 31.15 8.14 6.04
CA THR A 180 31.55 8.77 4.76
C THR A 180 30.56 8.54 3.63
N ARG A 181 29.55 7.67 3.83
CA ARG A 181 28.52 7.36 2.82
C ARG A 181 27.19 8.04 3.17
N PRO A 182 26.32 8.33 2.18
CA PRO A 182 24.97 8.80 2.43
C PRO A 182 24.19 7.82 3.33
N LEU A 183 23.49 8.37 4.32
CA LEU A 183 22.59 7.60 5.17
C LEU A 183 21.28 7.37 4.43
N ILE A 184 20.86 6.11 4.29
CA ILE A 184 19.56 5.74 3.74
C ILE A 184 18.76 5.13 4.90
N ASN A 185 17.58 5.69 5.16
CA ASN A 185 16.67 5.15 6.16
C ASN A 185 15.25 5.03 5.59
N VAL A 186 14.62 3.87 5.77
CA VAL A 186 13.29 3.55 5.25
C VAL A 186 12.41 3.08 6.40
N ALA A 187 11.28 3.76 6.58
CA ALA A 187 10.25 3.38 7.54
C ALA A 187 9.12 2.59 6.87
N THR A 188 8.42 1.77 7.65
CA THR A 188 7.22 1.04 7.21
C THR A 188 6.09 1.25 8.21
N THR A 189 4.83 1.05 7.76
CA THR A 189 3.64 1.15 8.60
C THR A 189 2.71 -0.03 8.42
N THR A 190 2.07 -0.46 9.50
CA THR A 190 1.00 -1.48 9.52
C THR A 190 -0.10 -1.04 10.49
N ALA A 191 -1.34 -1.50 10.30
CA ALA A 191 -2.44 -1.26 11.24
C ALA A 191 -3.46 -2.40 11.16
N ASP A 192 -4.25 -2.55 12.22
CA ASP A 192 -5.45 -3.38 12.18
C ASP A 192 -6.61 -2.51 11.71
N THR A 193 -7.48 -3.07 10.86
CA THR A 193 -8.74 -2.45 10.48
C THR A 193 -9.86 -3.42 10.75
N MET A 194 -10.81 -3.03 11.60
CA MET A 194 -12.15 -3.63 11.55
C MET A 194 -12.90 -2.90 10.44
N ASP A 195 -13.03 -3.57 9.30
CA ASP A 195 -14.12 -3.28 8.36
C ASP A 195 -15.40 -3.85 9.00
N LEU A 196 -16.40 -3.01 9.26
CA LEU A 196 -17.71 -3.40 9.77
C LEU A 196 -18.74 -3.33 8.64
#